data_AF-A0A4Q5YCQ6-F1
#
_entry.id   AF-A0A4Q5YCQ6-F1
#
_cell.length_a   1.000
_cell.length_b   1.000
_cell.length_c   1.000
_cell.angle_alpha   90.00
_cell.angle_beta   90.00
_cell.angle_gamma   90.00
#
_symmetry.space_group_name_H-M   'P 1'
#
loop_
_entity.id
_entity.type
_entity.pdbx_description
1 polymer ?
#
loop_
_entity_poly.entity_id
_entity_poly.type
_entity_poly.pdbx_seq_one_letter_code
_entity_poly.pdbx_strand_id
1 'polypeptide(L)'
;MAEPNQLLFFFSALGAFNGFLLALYVAFHAKKKIFAHYFLALLLLVLSIRIIKSVFFYFNPQLSTVFIQIGLSGCILIGPFLYLYLKSFSFNEKSKWAVHTLPYIIGITILGSFYPYTQHRSVWSNWIVTGIYLQWLLYIIASFA
;
A
#
# COMPACT_ATOMS: atom_id res chain seq x y z
N MET A 1 7.96 31.79 -13.92
CA MET A 1 8.70 31.03 -12.89
C MET A 1 7.69 30.13 -12.21
N ALA A 2 7.87 28.81 -12.22
CA ALA A 2 6.93 27.92 -11.54
C ALA A 2 7.03 28.17 -10.04
N GLU A 3 5.89 28.38 -9.37
CA GLU A 3 5.83 28.54 -7.92
C GLU A 3 6.47 27.30 -7.25
N PRO A 4 7.30 27.43 -6.19
CA PRO A 4 8.04 26.33 -5.57
C PRO A 4 7.21 25.07 -5.28
N ASN A 5 5.93 25.27 -4.96
CA ASN A 5 4.95 24.20 -4.71
C ASN A 5 4.68 23.31 -5.94
N GLN A 6 4.73 23.86 -7.16
CA GLN A 6 4.50 23.09 -8.38
C GLN A 6 5.67 22.16 -8.71
N LEU A 7 6.90 22.61 -8.45
CA LEU A 7 8.10 21.77 -8.62
C LEU A 7 8.10 20.63 -7.60
N LEU A 8 7.80 20.93 -6.33
CA LEU A 8 7.67 19.90 -5.29
C LEU A 8 6.58 18.87 -5.63
N PHE A 9 5.43 19.31 -6.13
CA PHE A 9 4.38 18.42 -6.61
C PHE A 9 4.88 17.54 -7.76
N PHE A 10 5.51 18.15 -8.77
CA PHE A 10 6.01 17.43 -9.94
C PHE A 10 7.03 16.37 -9.57
N PHE A 11 8.07 16.71 -8.80
CA PHE A 11 9.10 15.74 -8.40
C PHE A 11 8.53 14.62 -7.51
N SER A 12 7.61 14.94 -6.60
CA SER A 12 6.98 13.95 -5.73
C SER A 12 6.08 12.99 -6.52
N ALA A 13 5.27 13.52 -7.44
CA ALA A 13 4.43 12.73 -8.33
C ALA A 13 5.26 11.88 -9.29
N LEU A 14 6.36 12.43 -9.82
CA LEU A 14 7.28 11.75 -10.73
C LEU A 14 7.97 10.57 -10.04
N GLY A 15 8.41 10.72 -8.79
CA GLY A 15 8.95 9.62 -7.98
C GLY A 15 7.93 8.50 -7.78
N ALA A 16 6.69 8.86 -7.45
CA ALA A 16 5.62 7.87 -7.24
C ALA A 16 5.23 7.14 -8.53
N PHE A 17 5.20 7.87 -9.66
CA PHE A 17 4.94 7.33 -10.99
C PHE A 17 6.05 6.38 -11.45
N ASN A 18 7.32 6.70 -11.17
CA ASN A 18 8.43 5.81 -11.47
C ASN A 18 8.34 4.50 -10.67
N GLY A 19 7.97 4.56 -9.39
CA GLY A 19 7.68 3.36 -8.59
C GLY A 19 6.53 2.52 -9.17
N PHE A 20 5.51 3.17 -9.73
CA PHE A 20 4.39 2.48 -10.39
C PHE A 20 4.84 1.79 -11.68
N LEU A 21 5.63 2.46 -12.52
CA LEU A 21 6.23 1.85 -13.71
C LEU A 21 7.15 0.68 -13.35
N LEU A 22 7.94 0.81 -12.29
CA LEU A 22 8.79 -0.27 -11.78
C LEU A 22 7.96 -1.47 -11.32
N ALA A 23 6.86 -1.23 -10.60
CA ALA A 23 5.93 -2.28 -10.19
C ALA A 23 5.38 -3.05 -11.40
N LEU A 24 4.94 -2.34 -12.44
CA LEU A 24 4.46 -2.95 -13.70
C LEU A 24 5.59 -3.72 -14.39
N TYR A 25 6.77 -3.13 -14.51
CA TYR A 25 7.92 -3.79 -15.12
C TYR A 25 8.23 -5.11 -14.41
N VAL A 26 8.33 -5.11 -13.08
CA VAL A 26 8.56 -6.33 -12.29
C VAL A 26 7.41 -7.33 -12.49
N ALA A 27 6.16 -6.88 -12.56
CA ALA A 27 5.02 -7.77 -12.79
C ALA A 27 5.05 -8.46 -14.17
N PHE A 28 5.40 -7.75 -15.24
CA PHE A 28 5.43 -8.28 -16.61
C PHE A 28 6.73 -9.04 -16.94
N HIS A 29 7.86 -8.61 -16.39
CA HIS A 29 9.18 -9.21 -16.65
C HIS A 29 9.62 -10.25 -15.61
N ALA A 30 8.80 -10.53 -14.59
CA ALA A 30 9.03 -11.63 -13.65
C ALA A 30 9.06 -12.99 -14.39
N LYS A 31 10.25 -13.45 -14.78
CA LYS A 31 10.45 -14.74 -15.44
C LYS A 31 10.09 -15.89 -14.49
N LYS A 32 8.87 -16.41 -14.63
CA LYS A 32 8.33 -17.77 -14.34
C LYS A 32 8.67 -18.50 -13.02
N LYS A 33 9.60 -18.09 -12.16
CA LYS A 33 10.11 -18.99 -11.10
C LYS A 33 10.05 -18.59 -9.65
N ILE A 34 9.61 -17.39 -9.25
CA ILE A 34 9.45 -17.12 -7.82
C ILE A 34 8.24 -16.21 -7.60
N PHE A 35 7.20 -16.75 -6.93
CA PHE A 35 6.01 -16.02 -6.47
C PHE A 35 6.38 -14.70 -5.74
N ALA A 36 7.62 -14.63 -5.20
CA ALA A 36 8.29 -13.43 -4.69
C ALA A 36 8.14 -12.20 -5.58
N HIS A 37 8.45 -12.31 -6.88
CA HIS A 37 8.49 -11.14 -7.75
C HIS A 37 7.10 -10.50 -7.92
N TYR A 38 6.03 -11.29 -7.85
CA TYR A 38 4.67 -10.76 -7.83
C TYR A 38 4.36 -10.03 -6.53
N PHE A 39 4.78 -10.56 -5.36
CA PHE A 39 4.64 -9.84 -4.10
C PHE A 39 5.46 -8.56 -4.06
N LEU A 40 6.65 -8.56 -4.67
CA LEU A 40 7.47 -7.36 -4.83
C LEU A 40 6.76 -6.33 -5.69
N ALA A 41 6.22 -6.74 -6.84
CA ALA A 41 5.46 -5.86 -7.72
C ALA A 41 4.25 -5.26 -6.99
N LEU A 42 3.48 -6.07 -6.27
CA LEU A 42 2.33 -5.60 -5.47
C LEU A 42 2.75 -4.67 -4.33
N LEU A 43 3.85 -4.95 -3.65
CA LEU A 43 4.41 -4.10 -2.60
C LEU A 43 4.80 -2.73 -3.17
N LEU A 44 5.53 -2.70 -4.29
CA LEU A 44 5.91 -1.47 -4.99
C LEU A 44 4.67 -0.68 -5.45
N LEU A 45 3.67 -1.37 -5.99
CA LEU A 45 2.40 -0.77 -6.41
C LEU A 45 1.69 -0.07 -5.25
N VAL A 46 1.52 -0.76 -4.11
CA VAL A 46 0.82 -0.20 -2.94
C VAL A 46 1.61 0.95 -2.32
N LEU A 47 2.94 0.86 -2.28
CA LEU A 47 3.80 1.97 -1.83
C LEU A 47 3.66 3.20 -2.75
N SER A 48 3.67 3.01 -4.07
CA SER A 48 3.41 4.10 -5.02
C SER A 48 2.04 4.73 -4.82
N ILE A 49 0.98 3.93 -4.63
CA ILE A 49 -0.37 4.44 -4.34
C ILE A 49 -0.38 5.26 -3.04
N ARG A 50 0.32 4.81 -1.98
CA ARG A 50 0.46 5.54 -0.72
C ARG A 50 1.14 6.90 -0.93
N ILE A 51 2.21 6.94 -1.72
CA ILE A 51 2.94 8.19 -2.02
C ILE A 51 2.04 9.13 -2.83
N ILE A 52 1.41 8.64 -3.90
CA ILE A 52 0.45 9.41 -4.72
C ILE A 52 -0.64 10.00 -3.82
N LYS A 53 -1.26 9.19 -2.96
CA LYS A 53 -2.26 9.67 -2.00
C LYS A 53 -1.74 10.81 -1.13
N SER A 54 -0.52 10.71 -0.62
CA SER A 54 0.06 11.76 0.23
C SER A 54 0.37 13.03 -0.55
N VAL A 55 0.88 12.91 -1.78
CA VAL A 55 1.16 14.04 -2.67
C VAL A 55 -0.13 14.77 -3.01
N PHE A 56 -1.15 14.06 -3.49
CA PHE A 56 -2.45 14.65 -3.82
C PHE A 56 -3.14 15.24 -2.59
N PHE A 57 -3.04 14.60 -1.43
CA PHE A 57 -3.60 15.14 -0.18
C PHE A 57 -2.95 16.46 0.25
N TYR A 58 -1.62 16.60 0.07
CA TYR A 58 -0.89 17.81 0.44
C TYR A 58 -1.19 18.98 -0.52
N PHE A 59 -1.20 18.72 -1.82
CA PHE A 59 -1.33 19.76 -2.85
C PHE A 59 -2.78 20.07 -3.26
N ASN A 60 -3.72 19.17 -3.00
CA ASN A 60 -5.14 19.38 -3.30
C ASN A 60 -6.01 19.03 -2.07
N PRO A 61 -6.27 20.02 -1.18
CA PRO A 61 -7.08 19.83 0.02
C PRO A 61 -8.56 19.48 -0.28
N GLN A 62 -9.04 19.76 -1.49
CA GLN A 62 -10.41 19.47 -1.94
C GLN A 62 -10.53 18.06 -2.56
N LEU A 63 -9.51 17.21 -2.39
CA LEU A 63 -9.54 15.86 -2.91
C LEU A 63 -10.75 15.08 -2.39
N SER A 64 -11.31 14.24 -3.27
CA SER A 64 -12.36 13.31 -2.87
C SER A 64 -11.89 12.44 -1.70
N THR A 65 -12.64 12.48 -0.61
CA THR A 65 -12.47 11.62 0.57
C THR A 65 -12.49 10.14 0.23
N VAL A 66 -13.19 9.76 -0.84
CA VAL A 66 -13.19 8.40 -1.40
C VAL A 66 -11.80 8.00 -1.88
N PHE A 67 -11.07 8.91 -2.53
CA PHE A 67 -9.69 8.67 -2.97
C PHE A 67 -8.75 8.44 -1.78
N ILE A 68 -8.92 9.22 -0.72
CA ILE A 68 -8.16 9.05 0.54
C ILE A 68 -8.46 7.69 1.16
N GLN A 69 -9.73 7.29 1.22
CA GLN A 69 -10.16 6.00 1.77
C GLN A 69 -9.60 4.82 0.98
N ILE A 70 -9.61 4.88 -0.35
CA ILE A 70 -9.05 3.82 -1.21
C ILE A 70 -7.54 3.70 -0.96
N GLY A 71 -6.81 4.83 -0.92
CA GLY A 71 -5.37 4.82 -0.65
C GLY A 71 -5.03 4.26 0.73
N LEU A 72 -5.80 4.62 1.76
CA LEU A 72 -5.67 4.07 3.11
C LEU A 72 -6.02 2.58 3.19
N SER A 73 -7.04 2.15 2.45
CA SER A 73 -7.44 0.76 2.41
C SER A 73 -6.36 -0.11 1.76
N GLY A 74 -5.70 0.39 0.72
CA GLY A 74 -4.55 -0.28 0.12
C GLY A 74 -3.37 -0.41 1.08
N CYS A 75 -3.15 0.56 1.97
CA CYS A 75 -2.02 0.57 2.91
C CYS A 75 -1.97 -0.65 3.84
N ILE A 76 -3.12 -1.27 4.17
CA ILE A 76 -3.16 -2.49 4.99
C ILE A 76 -2.42 -3.68 4.34
N LEU A 77 -2.27 -3.65 3.01
CA LEU A 77 -1.63 -4.70 2.23
C LEU A 77 -0.10 -4.59 2.18
N ILE A 78 0.48 -3.50 2.68
CA ILE A 78 1.95 -3.35 2.72
C ILE A 78 2.58 -4.43 3.60
N GLY A 79 2.05 -4.63 4.82
CA GLY A 79 2.55 -5.64 5.76
C GLY A 79 2.54 -7.08 5.20
N PRO A 80 1.41 -7.60 4.71
CA PRO A 80 1.32 -8.96 4.23
C PRO A 80 2.13 -9.17 2.95
N PHE A 81 2.17 -8.19 2.02
CA PHE A 81 3.00 -8.29 0.82
C PHE A 81 4.49 -8.29 1.13
N LEU A 82 4.94 -7.50 2.10
CA LEU A 82 6.33 -7.53 2.57
C LEU A 82 6.69 -8.90 3.15
N TYR A 83 5.84 -9.43 4.03
CA TYR A 83 6.05 -10.75 4.65
C TYR A 83 6.08 -11.87 3.61
N LEU A 84 5.11 -11.89 2.69
CA LEU A 84 5.02 -12.90 1.65
C LEU A 84 6.21 -12.82 0.68
N TYR A 85 6.68 -11.61 0.38
CA TYR A 85 7.90 -11.37 -0.39
C TYR A 85 9.11 -12.01 0.31
N LEU A 86 9.38 -11.66 1.56
CA LEU A 86 10.55 -12.16 2.29
C LEU A 86 10.49 -13.68 2.52
N LYS A 87 9.32 -14.20 2.92
CA LYS A 87 9.12 -15.64 3.15
C LYS A 87 9.32 -16.48 1.89
N SER A 88 8.98 -15.94 0.72
CA SER A 88 9.15 -16.63 -0.56
C SER A 88 10.60 -16.84 -0.99
N PHE A 89 11.57 -16.16 -0.37
CA PHE A 89 13.00 -16.45 -0.53
C PHE A 89 13.53 -17.46 0.49
N SER A 90 12.91 -17.55 1.67
CA SER A 90 13.42 -18.35 2.80
C SER A 90 12.91 -19.80 2.78
N PHE A 91 11.66 -20.02 2.38
CA PHE A 91 11.05 -21.35 2.35
C PHE A 91 10.49 -21.67 0.96
N ASN A 92 10.89 -22.81 0.41
CA ASN A 92 10.39 -23.35 -0.86
C ASN A 92 8.98 -23.96 -0.72
N GLU A 93 8.20 -23.53 0.28
CA GLU A 93 6.85 -24.00 0.55
C GLU A 93 5.81 -23.17 -0.20
N LYS A 94 4.67 -23.80 -0.52
CA LYS A 94 3.51 -23.12 -1.12
C LYS A 94 3.03 -22.02 -0.17
N SER A 95 3.39 -20.78 -0.48
CA SER A 95 3.03 -19.60 0.30
C SER A 95 1.50 -19.50 0.43
N LYS A 96 0.97 -19.54 1.67
CA LYS A 96 -0.46 -19.37 2.00
C LYS A 96 -0.89 -17.90 1.89
N TRP A 97 -0.60 -17.28 0.75
CA TRP A 97 -0.82 -15.86 0.50
C TRP A 97 -2.27 -15.42 0.70
N ALA A 98 -3.23 -16.26 0.31
CA ALA A 98 -4.65 -15.97 0.48
C ALA A 98 -5.03 -15.80 1.96
N VAL A 99 -4.42 -16.55 2.88
CA VAL A 99 -4.70 -16.44 4.31
C VAL A 99 -4.20 -15.12 4.89
N HIS A 100 -3.07 -14.61 4.39
CA HIS A 100 -2.48 -13.36 4.90
C HIS A 100 -2.98 -12.10 4.18
N THR A 101 -3.60 -12.22 3.01
CA THR A 101 -4.04 -11.05 2.23
C THR A 101 -5.57 -10.91 2.23
N LEU A 102 -6.31 -12.00 2.03
CA LEU A 102 -7.77 -11.97 1.82
C LEU A 102 -8.54 -11.44 3.04
N PRO A 103 -8.22 -11.83 4.30
CA PRO A 103 -8.93 -11.32 5.47
C PRO A 103 -8.80 -9.80 5.63
N TYR A 104 -7.63 -9.23 5.30
CA TYR A 104 -7.41 -7.78 5.38
C TYR A 104 -8.15 -7.04 4.27
N ILE A 105 -8.19 -7.57 3.04
CA ILE A 105 -8.99 -6.97 1.95
C ILE A 105 -10.48 -6.99 2.32
N ILE A 106 -10.99 -8.12 2.79
CA ILE A 106 -12.40 -8.26 3.17
C ILE A 106 -12.72 -7.35 4.35
N GLY A 107 -11.90 -7.39 5.40
CA GLY A 107 -12.08 -6.58 6.61
C GLY A 107 -12.07 -5.08 6.31
N ILE A 108 -11.12 -4.59 5.50
CA ILE A 108 -11.03 -3.17 5.17
C ILE A 108 -12.15 -2.71 4.22
N THR A 109 -12.63 -3.59 3.33
CA THR A 109 -13.77 -3.30 2.46
C THR A 109 -15.05 -3.18 3.28
N ILE A 110 -15.30 -4.12 4.20
CA ILE A 110 -16.45 -4.06 5.12
C ILE A 110 -16.36 -2.79 5.98
N LEU A 111 -15.21 -2.54 6.62
CA LEU A 111 -15.00 -1.34 7.43
C LEU A 111 -15.20 -0.06 6.59
N GLY A 112 -14.73 -0.03 5.35
CA GLY A 112 -14.90 1.10 4.44
C GLY A 112 -16.34 1.35 4.01
N SER A 113 -17.16 0.30 3.90
CA SER A 113 -18.59 0.41 3.56
C SER A 113 -19.44 0.83 4.76
N PHE A 114 -19.18 0.31 5.96
CA PHE A 114 -19.95 0.63 7.17
C PHE A 114 -19.49 1.93 7.85
N TYR A 115 -18.19 2.24 7.79
CA TYR A 115 -17.58 3.42 8.40
C TYR A 115 -16.83 4.25 7.34
N PRO A 116 -17.55 4.99 6.47
CA PRO A 116 -16.92 5.79 5.45
C PRO A 116 -16.04 6.89 6.06
N TYR A 117 -14.89 7.15 5.43
CA TYR A 117 -13.89 8.11 5.89
C TYR A 117 -14.45 9.54 6.05
N THR A 118 -15.48 9.89 5.27
CA THR A 118 -16.15 11.20 5.31
C THR A 118 -16.76 11.53 6.66
N GLN A 119 -17.41 10.55 7.29
CA GLN A 119 -18.17 10.76 8.52
C GLN A 119 -17.31 10.48 9.78
N HIS A 120 -16.30 9.61 9.66
CA HIS A 120 -15.52 9.11 10.80
C HIS A 120 -14.02 9.36 10.66
N ARG A 121 -13.63 10.56 10.23
CA ARG A 121 -12.22 10.93 9.99
C ARG A 121 -11.32 10.73 11.22
N SER A 122 -11.82 11.04 12.42
CA SER A 122 -11.09 10.85 13.68
C SER A 122 -10.79 9.38 13.96
N VAL A 123 -11.78 8.49 13.75
CA VAL A 123 -11.63 7.04 13.94
C VAL A 123 -10.63 6.47 12.95
N TRP A 124 -10.72 6.88 11.69
CA TRP A 124 -9.77 6.46 10.66
C TRP A 124 -8.34 6.88 10.99
N SER A 125 -8.13 8.16 11.35
CA SER A 125 -6.80 8.71 11.61
C SER A 125 -6.16 8.14 12.89
N ASN A 126 -6.92 7.99 13.97
CA ASN A 126 -6.36 7.63 15.27
C ASN A 126 -6.34 6.13 15.51
N TRP A 127 -7.37 5.39 15.08
CA TRP A 127 -7.48 3.96 15.36
C TRP A 127 -7.07 3.11 14.17
N ILE A 128 -7.67 3.33 12.99
CA ILE A 128 -7.44 2.47 11.84
C ILE A 128 -6.01 2.61 11.32
N VAL A 129 -5.50 3.83 11.14
CA VAL A 129 -4.11 4.06 10.71
C VAL A 129 -3.11 3.49 11.71
N THR A 130 -3.31 3.71 13.01
CA THR A 130 -2.46 3.15 14.05
C THR A 130 -2.48 1.62 14.04
N GLY A 131 -3.65 1.01 13.84
CA GLY A 131 -3.80 -0.42 13.67
C GLY A 131 -3.05 -0.95 12.44
N ILE A 132 -3.09 -0.23 11.32
CA ILE A 132 -2.32 -0.57 10.11
C ILE A 132 -0.80 -0.52 10.41
N TYR A 133 -0.33 0.50 11.14
CA TYR A 133 1.09 0.59 11.51
C TYR A 133 1.54 -0.51 12.47
N LEU A 134 0.72 -0.86 13.46
CA LEU A 134 0.97 -2.01 14.33
C LEU A 134 1.01 -3.31 13.53
N GLN A 135 0.08 -3.49 12.59
CA GLN A 135 0.05 -4.64 11.70
C GLN A 135 1.32 -4.73 10.85
N TRP A 136 1.82 -3.61 10.31
CA TRP A 136 3.11 -3.61 9.60
C TRP A 136 4.26 -4.04 10.51
N LEU A 137 4.33 -3.52 11.73
CA LEU A 137 5.35 -3.90 12.70
C LEU A 137 5.33 -5.41 12.99
N LEU A 138 4.15 -5.97 13.25
CA LEU A 138 3.99 -7.41 13.50
C LEU A 138 4.45 -8.24 12.31
N TYR A 139 4.11 -7.85 11.08
CA TYR A 139 4.54 -8.55 9.87
C TYR A 139 6.05 -8.43 9.59
N ILE A 140 6.65 -7.28 9.93
CA ILE A 140 8.11 -7.11 9.87
C ILE A 140 8.78 -8.08 10.84
N ILE A 141 8.37 -8.09 12.11
CA ILE A 141 8.93 -8.99 13.14
C ILE A 141 8.75 -10.45 12.72
N ALA A 142 7.55 -10.83 12.29
CA ALA A 142 7.25 -12.18 11.82
C ALA A 142 8.06 -12.59 10.59
N SER A 143 8.58 -11.63 9.83
CA SER A 143 9.44 -11.92 8.68
C SER A 143 10.90 -12.21 9.06
N PHE A 144 11.35 -11.79 10.23
CA PHE A 144 12.70 -12.06 10.75
C PHE A 144 12.75 -13.24 11.73
N ALA A 145 11.58 -13.66 12.24
CA ALA A 145 11.41 -14.83 13.09
C ALA A 145 11.26 -16.12 12.26
#